data_AF-A0A1F6AYT1-F1
#
_entry.id   AF-A0A1F6AYT1-F1
#
_cell.length_a   1.000
_cell.length_b   1.000
_cell.length_c   1.000
_cell.angle_alpha   90.00
_cell.angle_beta   90.00
_cell.angle_gamma   90.00
#
_symmetry.space_group_name_H-M   'P 1'
#
loop_
_entity.id
_entity.type
_entity.pdbx_description
1 polymer ?
#
loop_
_entity_poly.entity_id
_entity_poly.type
_entity_poly.pdbx_seq_one_letter_code
_entity_poly.pdbx_strand_id
1 'polypeptide(L)'
;MMTHEHVQEGDGALFFEPFVLARELSIAQNFLALAQKHSVPFPFGYSLGTDRSRTAQVLVDERDALHAFRQDMATWSKETLGKDSDVTISLELFVAIAGHLDEVFLHQISQGYESGMSWNDHAPEAVAGLRRTIDALFASDRYGPYLSKNSGMRMVLETMGGQLPDARDPQTLYELSQKIEDFARRSYEEGHMVMLLPLSQWYIPKRDGVTALDEILEANIRLLLPIERKGAQRLEKFCDRVWQHIVETVPARKAYGKEYPGYPAVLVGTTIGFGGSELFSMTVAESFNSHAVMYSPNQRRDDRVFDRIYEMIGKLPPKNARNVSFLLFLPHEFCHSRYEVKTPMVAELVPDLTMVVVAVNILEEFSPVMQASASEAFIVSLLSEYAVQAESADPTYRLSSVHILDNLVKSGCVSFDPTSKTLTIHADAGHLRALKTICKDTLEAILHCESSQNTKELFSSVPMAAILEEEISGEVKRIMACVV
;
A
#
# COMPACT_ATOMS: atom_id res chain seq x y z
N MET A 1 -35.01 19.07 31.98
CA MET A 1 -34.80 19.14 30.52
C MET A 1 -33.33 19.50 30.32
N MET A 2 -32.47 18.48 30.27
CA MET A 2 -31.07 18.58 29.87
C MET A 2 -30.89 17.50 28.82
N THR A 3 -30.55 17.91 27.61
CA THR A 3 -30.33 17.06 26.45
C THR A 3 -29.01 16.33 26.64
N HIS A 4 -29.10 15.01 26.84
CA HIS A 4 -27.96 14.12 26.64
C HIS A 4 -27.59 14.20 25.15
N GLU A 5 -26.48 14.86 24.85
CA GLU A 5 -25.84 14.76 23.55
C GLU A 5 -25.44 13.29 23.34
N HIS A 6 -26.03 12.68 22.32
CA HIS A 6 -25.59 11.42 21.77
C HIS A 6 -24.16 11.61 21.24
N VAL A 7 -23.17 11.33 22.08
CA VAL A 7 -21.84 10.95 21.61
C VAL A 7 -22.04 9.72 20.72
N GLN A 8 -21.79 9.86 19.43
CA GLN A 8 -21.95 8.76 18.48
C GLN A 8 -20.92 7.66 18.81
N GLU A 9 -21.35 6.63 19.54
CA GLU A 9 -20.62 5.37 19.76
C GLU A 9 -20.30 4.63 18.43
N GLY A 10 -20.76 5.13 17.29
CA GLY A 10 -20.64 4.50 15.97
C GLY A 10 -19.26 4.52 15.33
N ASP A 11 -18.37 5.46 15.68
CA ASP A 11 -17.10 5.64 14.95
C ASP A 11 -15.92 4.91 15.58
N GLY A 12 -15.97 4.72 16.91
CA GLY A 12 -15.06 3.81 17.63
C GLY A 12 -15.22 2.35 17.20
N ALA A 13 -16.38 2.01 16.63
CA ALA A 13 -16.67 0.67 16.17
C ALA A 13 -15.70 0.21 15.07
N LEU A 14 -15.14 1.08 14.23
CA LEU A 14 -14.15 0.66 13.22
C LEU A 14 -12.83 0.16 13.84
N PHE A 15 -12.45 0.68 15.02
CA PHE A 15 -11.26 0.27 15.76
C PHE A 15 -11.44 -1.06 16.48
N PHE A 16 -12.69 -1.39 16.86
CA PHE A 16 -12.98 -2.52 17.74
C PHE A 16 -13.96 -3.55 17.17
N GLU A 17 -14.49 -3.33 15.96
CA GLU A 17 -15.30 -4.29 15.19
C GLU A 17 -14.57 -4.69 13.89
N PRO A 18 -14.68 -5.94 13.45
CA PRO A 18 -14.19 -6.34 12.13
C PRO A 18 -14.95 -5.57 11.05
N PHE A 19 -14.23 -4.79 10.24
CA PHE A 19 -14.78 -4.20 9.01
C PHE A 19 -14.64 -5.14 7.82
N VAL A 20 -13.66 -6.07 7.88
CA VAL A 20 -13.57 -7.25 7.01
C VAL A 20 -14.46 -8.32 7.61
N LEU A 21 -15.44 -8.83 6.86
CA LEU A 21 -16.37 -9.82 7.40
C LEU A 21 -15.72 -11.21 7.46
N ALA A 22 -16.38 -12.11 8.19
CA ALA A 22 -15.90 -13.48 8.40
C ALA A 22 -15.68 -14.25 7.08
N ARG A 23 -16.37 -13.87 6.00
CA ARG A 23 -16.25 -14.51 4.69
C ARG A 23 -14.92 -14.17 4.03
N GLU A 24 -14.56 -12.89 3.94
CA GLU A 24 -13.31 -12.42 3.33
C GLU A 24 -12.11 -12.87 4.17
N LEU A 25 -12.23 -12.81 5.51
CA LEU A 25 -11.23 -13.39 6.41
C LEU A 25 -11.04 -14.90 6.19
N SER A 26 -12.13 -15.66 6.02
CA SER A 26 -12.06 -17.10 5.74
C SER A 26 -11.40 -17.38 4.39
N ILE A 27 -11.72 -16.62 3.34
CA ILE A 27 -11.06 -16.75 2.04
C ILE A 27 -9.55 -16.45 2.17
N ALA A 28 -9.19 -15.33 2.81
CA ALA A 28 -7.80 -14.94 3.03
C ALA A 28 -7.01 -15.99 3.84
N GLN A 29 -7.61 -16.55 4.90
CA GLN A 29 -6.99 -17.58 5.72
C GLN A 29 -6.76 -18.88 4.96
N ASN A 30 -7.70 -19.30 4.10
CA ASN A 30 -7.50 -20.46 3.24
C ASN A 30 -6.37 -20.20 2.22
N PHE A 31 -6.29 -18.98 1.69
CA PHE A 31 -5.25 -18.62 0.73
C PHE A 31 -3.88 -18.62 1.40
N LEU A 32 -3.79 -18.11 2.63
CA LEU A 32 -2.59 -18.21 3.45
C LEU A 32 -2.19 -19.66 3.72
N ALA A 33 -3.14 -20.53 4.06
CA ALA A 33 -2.87 -21.96 4.28
C ALA A 33 -2.38 -22.67 3.01
N LEU A 34 -2.96 -22.34 1.85
CA LEU A 34 -2.50 -22.84 0.56
C LEU A 34 -1.11 -22.32 0.21
N ALA A 35 -0.81 -21.04 0.46
CA ALA A 35 0.52 -20.48 0.25
C ALA A 35 1.56 -21.20 1.11
N GLN A 36 1.26 -21.43 2.39
CA GLN A 36 2.10 -22.21 3.31
C GLN A 36 2.34 -23.65 2.82
N LYS A 37 1.31 -24.32 2.28
CA LYS A 37 1.43 -25.67 1.70
C LYS A 37 2.45 -25.71 0.55
N HIS A 38 2.49 -24.67 -0.27
CA HIS A 38 3.40 -24.58 -1.42
C HIS A 38 4.73 -23.92 -1.11
N SER A 39 5.00 -23.59 0.17
CA SER A 39 6.19 -22.82 0.59
C SER A 39 6.32 -21.48 -0.14
N VAL A 40 5.18 -20.89 -0.52
CA VAL A 40 5.10 -19.57 -1.14
C VAL A 40 4.90 -18.53 -0.02
N PRO A 41 5.77 -17.51 0.11
CA PRO A 41 5.57 -16.50 1.14
C PRO A 41 4.31 -15.67 0.83
N PHE A 42 3.33 -15.66 1.72
CA PHE A 42 2.10 -14.88 1.55
C PHE A 42 1.72 -14.15 2.86
N PRO A 43 1.55 -12.82 2.85
CA PRO A 43 1.97 -11.90 1.79
C PRO A 43 3.47 -12.03 1.47
N PHE A 44 3.88 -11.76 0.22
CA PHE A 44 5.29 -11.86 -0.19
C PHE A 44 6.14 -10.85 0.58
N GLY A 45 7.09 -11.37 1.37
CA GLY A 45 7.92 -10.61 2.29
C GLY A 45 9.33 -10.35 1.77
N TYR A 46 9.55 -10.33 0.45
CA TYR A 46 10.83 -9.85 -0.08
C TYR A 46 10.86 -8.33 0.06
N SER A 47 11.32 -7.83 1.21
CA SER A 47 11.74 -6.42 1.26
C SER A 47 12.92 -6.30 0.28
N LEU A 48 12.79 -5.42 -0.71
CA LEU A 48 13.87 -5.11 -1.64
C LEU A 48 14.93 -4.30 -0.90
N GLY A 49 15.70 -5.00 -0.08
CA GLY A 49 16.74 -4.42 0.74
C GLY A 49 18.15 -4.54 0.18
N THR A 50 18.47 -5.45 -0.76
CA THR A 50 19.90 -5.65 -1.09
C THR A 50 20.31 -6.11 -2.50
N ASP A 51 19.51 -6.84 -3.29
CA ASP A 51 19.97 -7.29 -4.63
C ASP A 51 18.83 -7.75 -5.56
N ARG A 52 18.51 -6.97 -6.60
CA ARG A 52 17.47 -7.28 -7.59
C ARG A 52 17.75 -8.60 -8.35
N SER A 53 19.02 -8.94 -8.58
CA SER A 53 19.42 -10.16 -9.31
C SER A 53 19.18 -11.40 -8.47
N ARG A 54 19.48 -11.32 -7.17
CA ARG A 54 19.18 -12.39 -6.20
C ARG A 54 17.68 -12.61 -6.07
N THR A 55 16.89 -11.54 -6.04
CA THR A 55 15.42 -11.64 -5.94
C THR A 55 14.79 -12.22 -7.20
N ALA A 56 15.29 -11.84 -8.38
CA ALA A 56 14.86 -12.47 -9.63
C ALA A 56 15.13 -13.99 -9.63
N GLN A 57 16.31 -14.40 -9.16
CA GLN A 57 16.65 -15.82 -9.06
C GLN A 57 15.70 -16.58 -8.13
N VAL A 58 15.37 -16.01 -6.97
CA VAL A 58 14.41 -16.64 -6.03
C VAL A 58 13.07 -16.87 -6.69
N LEU A 59 12.58 -15.95 -7.53
CA LEU A 59 11.29 -16.13 -8.19
C LEU A 59 11.34 -17.09 -9.38
N VAL A 60 12.47 -17.16 -10.08
CA VAL A 60 12.71 -18.24 -11.04
C VAL A 60 12.65 -19.58 -10.31
N ASP A 61 13.26 -19.69 -9.14
CA ASP A 61 13.29 -20.91 -8.32
C ASP A 61 11.89 -21.24 -7.74
N GLU A 62 11.08 -20.24 -7.40
CA GLU A 62 9.74 -20.39 -6.82
C GLU A 62 8.60 -20.40 -7.85
N ARG A 63 8.87 -20.18 -9.14
CA ARG A 63 7.84 -20.04 -10.19
C ARG A 63 6.88 -21.23 -10.24
N ASP A 64 7.41 -22.44 -10.17
CA ASP A 64 6.58 -23.65 -10.25
C ASP A 64 5.70 -23.80 -8.99
N ALA A 65 6.22 -23.42 -7.82
CA ALA A 65 5.45 -23.39 -6.57
C ALA A 65 4.35 -22.32 -6.60
N LEU A 66 4.64 -21.14 -7.14
CA LEU A 66 3.68 -20.07 -7.36
C LEU A 66 2.58 -20.49 -8.34
N HIS A 67 2.95 -21.18 -9.43
CA HIS A 67 2.00 -21.73 -10.38
C HIS A 67 1.09 -22.77 -9.71
N ALA A 68 1.67 -23.73 -8.99
CA ALA A 68 0.92 -24.76 -8.27
C ALA A 68 -0.02 -24.16 -7.22
N PHE A 69 0.44 -23.17 -6.47
CA PHE A 69 -0.38 -22.40 -5.53
C PHE A 69 -1.59 -21.77 -6.19
N ARG A 70 -1.41 -21.09 -7.32
CA ARG A 70 -2.50 -20.47 -8.08
C ARG A 70 -3.51 -21.48 -8.62
N GLN A 71 -3.06 -22.65 -9.09
CA GLN A 71 -3.96 -23.73 -9.52
C GLN A 71 -4.77 -24.30 -8.35
N ASP A 72 -4.14 -24.47 -7.19
CA ASP A 72 -4.82 -24.92 -5.97
C ASP A 72 -5.85 -23.88 -5.49
N MET A 73 -5.56 -22.57 -5.57
CA MET A 73 -6.53 -21.51 -5.26
C MET A 73 -7.76 -21.59 -6.19
N ALA A 74 -7.53 -21.74 -7.50
CA ALA A 74 -8.62 -21.88 -8.46
C ALA A 74 -9.46 -23.12 -8.18
N THR A 75 -8.81 -24.27 -7.90
CA THR A 75 -9.48 -25.54 -7.57
C THR A 75 -10.29 -25.44 -6.28
N TRP A 76 -9.68 -24.94 -5.20
CA TRP A 76 -10.35 -24.73 -3.92
C TRP A 76 -11.58 -23.82 -4.08
N SER A 77 -11.46 -22.74 -4.86
CA SER A 77 -12.57 -21.80 -5.05
C SER A 77 -13.75 -22.48 -5.76
N LYS A 78 -13.50 -23.34 -6.76
CA LYS A 78 -14.53 -24.10 -7.46
C LYS A 78 -15.27 -25.04 -6.53
N GLU A 79 -14.53 -25.74 -5.68
CA GLU A 79 -15.07 -26.74 -4.76
C GLU A 79 -15.85 -26.09 -3.61
N THR A 80 -15.38 -24.94 -3.12
CA THR A 80 -15.92 -24.29 -1.92
C THR A 80 -17.00 -23.25 -2.23
N LEU A 81 -16.77 -22.43 -3.25
CA LEU A 81 -17.65 -21.30 -3.60
C LEU A 81 -18.57 -21.62 -4.78
N GLY A 82 -18.28 -22.71 -5.51
CA GLY A 82 -19.02 -23.14 -6.69
C GLY A 82 -18.41 -22.59 -7.98
N LYS A 83 -18.38 -23.45 -9.01
CA LYS A 83 -17.77 -23.17 -10.32
C LYS A 83 -18.29 -21.91 -11.04
N ASP A 84 -19.53 -21.48 -10.74
CA ASP A 84 -20.17 -20.35 -11.42
C ASP A 84 -20.22 -19.09 -10.53
N SER A 85 -19.53 -19.11 -9.38
CA SER A 85 -19.43 -17.93 -8.52
C SER A 85 -18.51 -16.87 -9.15
N ASP A 86 -18.84 -15.60 -8.96
CA ASP A 86 -18.04 -14.48 -9.48
C ASP A 86 -16.58 -14.54 -9.00
N VAL A 87 -16.36 -14.92 -7.73
CA VAL A 87 -15.01 -15.07 -7.14
C VAL A 87 -14.23 -16.16 -7.87
N THR A 88 -14.84 -17.32 -8.10
CA THR A 88 -14.21 -18.44 -8.81
C THR A 88 -13.89 -18.06 -10.26
N ILE A 89 -14.82 -17.44 -10.98
CA ILE A 89 -14.60 -17.02 -12.36
C ILE A 89 -13.46 -15.99 -12.44
N SER A 90 -13.45 -14.98 -11.57
CA SER A 90 -12.36 -13.98 -11.53
C SER A 90 -11.00 -14.59 -11.19
N LEU A 91 -10.95 -15.53 -10.25
CA LEU A 91 -9.71 -16.23 -9.92
C LEU A 91 -9.21 -17.04 -11.11
N GLU A 92 -10.08 -17.77 -11.81
CA GLU A 92 -9.69 -18.52 -13.00
C GLU A 92 -9.17 -17.63 -14.13
N LEU A 93 -9.83 -16.49 -14.36
CA LEU A 93 -9.37 -15.46 -15.30
C LEU A 93 -7.98 -14.94 -14.91
N PHE A 94 -7.80 -14.56 -13.65
CA PHE A 94 -6.53 -14.09 -13.12
C PHE A 94 -5.43 -15.16 -13.25
N VAL A 95 -5.68 -16.40 -12.86
CA VAL A 95 -4.70 -17.50 -12.92
C VAL A 95 -4.29 -17.80 -14.36
N ALA A 96 -5.21 -17.66 -15.32
CA ALA A 96 -4.90 -17.86 -16.74
C ALA A 96 -3.89 -16.82 -17.28
N ILE A 97 -3.92 -15.58 -16.78
CA ILE A 97 -3.06 -14.49 -17.29
C ILE A 97 -1.81 -14.24 -16.45
N ALA A 98 -1.84 -14.49 -15.14
CA ALA A 98 -0.79 -14.08 -14.21
C ALA A 98 0.58 -14.66 -14.57
N GLY A 99 0.62 -15.93 -15.01
CA GLY A 99 1.88 -16.56 -15.42
C GLY A 99 2.54 -15.87 -16.61
N HIS A 100 1.78 -15.30 -17.55
CA HIS A 100 2.36 -14.53 -18.65
C HIS A 100 2.94 -13.20 -18.17
N LEU A 101 2.27 -12.53 -17.24
CA LEU A 101 2.76 -11.27 -16.66
C LEU A 101 4.01 -11.49 -15.81
N ASP A 102 4.08 -12.59 -15.05
CA ASP A 102 5.28 -12.97 -14.32
C ASP A 102 6.47 -13.15 -15.28
N GLU A 103 6.28 -13.85 -16.41
CA GLU A 103 7.36 -14.03 -17.40
C GLU A 103 7.79 -12.69 -18.02
N VAL A 104 6.85 -11.81 -18.38
CA VAL A 104 7.18 -10.45 -18.85
C VAL A 104 8.03 -9.72 -17.81
N PHE A 105 7.60 -9.75 -16.56
CA PHE A 105 8.27 -9.09 -15.46
C PHE A 105 9.68 -9.67 -15.17
N LEU A 106 9.82 -10.99 -15.17
CA LEU A 106 11.11 -11.67 -14.99
C LEU A 106 12.08 -11.33 -16.12
N HIS A 107 11.59 -11.26 -17.37
CA HIS A 107 12.38 -10.79 -18.50
C HIS A 107 12.86 -9.34 -18.30
N GLN A 108 11.95 -8.44 -17.87
CA GLN A 108 12.28 -7.04 -17.56
C GLN A 108 13.40 -6.93 -16.51
N ILE A 109 13.32 -7.68 -15.40
CA ILE A 109 14.41 -7.64 -14.41
C ILE A 109 15.71 -8.23 -14.98
N SER A 110 15.64 -9.36 -15.69
CA SER A 110 16.84 -10.08 -16.16
C SER A 110 17.68 -9.30 -17.18
N GLN A 111 17.03 -8.45 -18.00
CA GLN A 111 17.69 -7.65 -19.04
C GLN A 111 18.18 -6.30 -18.51
N GLY A 112 17.83 -5.95 -17.26
CA GLY A 112 18.03 -4.62 -16.72
C GLY A 112 16.96 -3.64 -17.22
N TYR A 113 16.78 -2.56 -16.47
CA TYR A 113 15.80 -1.52 -16.80
C TYR A 113 16.35 -0.60 -17.88
N GLU A 114 16.21 -0.97 -19.16
CA GLU A 114 16.54 -0.11 -20.29
C GLU A 114 15.35 0.78 -20.66
N SER A 115 15.55 2.09 -20.74
CA SER A 115 14.46 3.05 -20.97
C SER A 115 13.88 2.96 -22.38
N GLY A 116 12.55 3.02 -22.47
CA GLY A 116 11.80 3.14 -23.74
C GLY A 116 11.43 1.83 -24.44
N MET A 117 11.75 0.67 -23.85
CA MET A 117 11.29 -0.65 -24.33
C MET A 117 9.89 -0.96 -23.78
N SER A 118 9.00 -1.50 -24.62
CA SER A 118 7.68 -1.97 -24.18
C SER A 118 7.75 -3.42 -23.68
N TRP A 119 6.65 -3.95 -23.13
CA TRP A 119 6.59 -5.37 -22.72
C TRP A 119 6.88 -6.31 -23.88
N ASN A 120 6.38 -5.97 -25.07
CA ASN A 120 6.59 -6.77 -26.27
C ASN A 120 8.06 -6.76 -26.73
N ASP A 121 8.80 -5.70 -26.43
CA ASP A 121 10.24 -5.64 -26.73
C ASP A 121 11.05 -6.51 -25.75
N HIS A 122 10.67 -6.54 -24.47
CA HIS A 122 11.33 -7.36 -23.45
C HIS A 122 11.00 -8.85 -23.57
N ALA A 123 9.73 -9.17 -23.81
CA ALA A 123 9.20 -10.53 -23.68
C ALA A 123 8.15 -10.85 -24.78
N PRO A 124 8.53 -10.82 -26.07
CA PRO A 124 7.59 -10.96 -27.18
C PRO A 124 6.79 -12.27 -27.15
N GLU A 125 7.40 -13.38 -26.71
CA GLU A 125 6.73 -14.68 -26.62
C GLU A 125 5.70 -14.71 -25.49
N ALA A 126 6.04 -14.17 -24.32
CA ALA A 126 5.13 -14.07 -23.18
C ALA A 126 3.94 -13.15 -23.50
N VAL A 127 4.19 -12.01 -24.15
CA VAL A 127 3.15 -11.08 -24.64
C VAL A 127 2.25 -11.74 -25.69
N ALA A 128 2.83 -12.46 -26.65
CA ALA A 128 2.03 -13.19 -27.64
C ALA A 128 1.17 -14.29 -26.98
N GLY A 129 1.68 -14.95 -25.94
CA GLY A 129 0.93 -15.88 -25.10
C GLY A 129 -0.23 -15.20 -24.39
N LEU A 130 0.04 -14.09 -23.70
CA LEU A 130 -0.96 -13.27 -23.00
C LEU A 130 -2.12 -12.87 -23.92
N ARG A 131 -1.79 -12.37 -25.12
CA ARG A 131 -2.77 -12.00 -26.16
C ARG A 131 -3.69 -13.16 -26.54
N ARG A 132 -3.10 -14.31 -26.90
CA ARG A 132 -3.87 -15.51 -27.26
C ARG A 132 -4.76 -15.98 -26.11
N THR A 133 -4.24 -15.94 -24.89
CA THR A 133 -4.99 -16.33 -23.69
C THR A 133 -6.19 -15.41 -23.49
N ILE A 134 -5.99 -14.09 -23.55
CA ILE A 134 -7.08 -13.10 -23.41
C ILE A 134 -8.14 -13.26 -24.51
N ASP A 135 -7.73 -13.44 -25.77
CA ASP A 135 -8.66 -13.68 -26.89
C ASP A 135 -9.49 -14.95 -26.65
N ALA A 136 -8.87 -16.03 -26.18
CA ALA A 136 -9.55 -17.28 -25.86
C ALA A 136 -10.52 -17.13 -24.66
N LEU A 137 -10.17 -16.31 -23.66
CA LEU A 137 -11.06 -15.99 -22.55
C LEU A 137 -12.30 -15.22 -23.04
N PHE A 138 -12.14 -14.27 -23.96
CA PHE A 138 -13.28 -13.55 -24.56
C PHE A 138 -14.17 -14.43 -25.45
N ALA A 139 -13.58 -15.37 -26.17
CA ALA A 139 -14.32 -16.31 -27.03
C ALA A 139 -15.02 -17.45 -26.26
N SER A 140 -14.73 -17.60 -24.95
CA SER A 140 -15.31 -18.66 -24.12
C SER A 140 -16.77 -18.39 -23.76
N ASP A 141 -17.63 -19.37 -24.00
CA ASP A 141 -19.05 -19.35 -23.58
C ASP A 141 -19.23 -19.21 -22.06
N ARG A 142 -18.20 -19.55 -21.28
CA ARG A 142 -18.23 -19.44 -19.82
C ARG A 142 -17.80 -18.05 -19.34
N TYR A 143 -16.73 -17.52 -19.90
CA TYR A 143 -16.12 -16.28 -19.41
C TYR A 143 -16.66 -15.03 -20.09
N GLY A 144 -17.01 -15.09 -21.38
CA GLY A 144 -17.58 -13.98 -22.13
C GLY A 144 -18.83 -13.36 -21.48
N PRO A 145 -19.82 -14.15 -21.02
CA PRO A 145 -20.98 -13.62 -20.31
C PRO A 145 -20.63 -12.94 -18.98
N TYR A 146 -19.65 -13.46 -18.24
CA TYR A 146 -19.18 -12.83 -17.00
C TYR A 146 -18.50 -11.49 -17.27
N LEU A 147 -17.57 -11.45 -18.24
CA LEU A 147 -16.86 -10.24 -18.65
C LEU A 147 -17.80 -9.18 -19.25
N SER A 148 -18.94 -9.58 -19.80
CA SER A 148 -19.98 -8.64 -20.24
C SER A 148 -20.71 -7.97 -19.08
N LYS A 149 -20.73 -8.60 -17.89
CA LYS A 149 -21.31 -8.04 -16.66
C LYS A 149 -20.27 -7.22 -15.87
N ASN A 150 -19.08 -7.77 -15.67
CA ASN A 150 -17.96 -7.07 -15.03
C ASN A 150 -17.18 -6.26 -16.08
N SER A 151 -17.75 -5.12 -16.47
CA SER A 151 -17.21 -4.29 -17.55
C SER A 151 -15.80 -3.76 -17.25
N GLY A 152 -15.48 -3.46 -15.98
CA GLY A 152 -14.14 -2.96 -15.64
C GLY A 152 -13.06 -4.04 -15.75
N MET A 153 -13.30 -5.28 -15.29
CA MET A 153 -12.35 -6.38 -15.51
C MET A 153 -12.16 -6.67 -16.99
N ARG A 154 -13.24 -6.64 -17.79
CA ARG A 154 -13.15 -6.75 -19.25
C ARG A 154 -12.22 -5.69 -19.83
N MET A 155 -12.41 -4.43 -19.49
CA MET A 155 -11.61 -3.34 -20.04
C MET A 155 -10.13 -3.46 -19.64
N VAL A 156 -9.83 -3.91 -18.42
CA VAL A 156 -8.44 -4.19 -18.00
C VAL A 156 -7.81 -5.27 -18.87
N LEU A 157 -8.53 -6.37 -19.14
CA LEU A 157 -8.05 -7.43 -20.04
C LEU A 157 -7.87 -6.92 -21.48
N GLU A 158 -8.79 -6.12 -22.00
CA GLU A 158 -8.66 -5.52 -23.35
C GLU A 158 -7.44 -4.59 -23.43
N THR A 159 -7.20 -3.77 -22.40
CA THR A 159 -6.02 -2.90 -22.32
C THR A 159 -4.73 -3.72 -22.25
N MET A 160 -4.71 -4.77 -21.43
CA MET A 160 -3.55 -5.63 -21.22
C MET A 160 -3.21 -6.52 -22.42
N GLY A 161 -4.20 -7.02 -23.16
CA GLY A 161 -3.97 -7.76 -24.41
C GLY A 161 -3.70 -6.85 -25.61
N GLY A 162 -4.24 -5.64 -25.59
CA GLY A 162 -4.18 -4.70 -26.72
C GLY A 162 -3.06 -3.67 -26.60
N GLN A 163 -3.38 -2.56 -25.94
CA GLN A 163 -2.63 -1.30 -26.00
C GLN A 163 -1.35 -1.32 -25.16
N LEU A 164 -1.41 -1.95 -24.00
CA LEU A 164 -0.36 -1.85 -23.00
C LEU A 164 0.96 -2.52 -23.40
N PRO A 165 0.96 -3.73 -24.03
CA PRO A 165 2.21 -4.40 -24.37
C PRO A 165 3.09 -3.68 -25.40
N ASP A 166 2.49 -2.80 -26.21
CA ASP A 166 3.18 -2.03 -27.25
C ASP A 166 3.37 -0.55 -26.87
N ALA A 167 2.83 -0.11 -25.71
CA ALA A 167 2.92 1.27 -25.29
C ALA A 167 4.37 1.64 -24.96
N ARG A 168 4.85 2.73 -25.55
CA ARG A 168 6.21 3.25 -25.38
C ARG A 168 6.24 4.72 -25.01
N ASP A 169 5.21 5.49 -25.39
CA ASP A 169 5.17 6.91 -25.11
C ASP A 169 4.56 7.17 -23.71
N PRO A 170 5.19 8.02 -22.88
CA PRO A 170 4.72 8.31 -21.53
C PRO A 170 3.29 8.89 -21.47
N GLN A 171 2.88 9.65 -22.48
CA GLN A 171 1.54 10.25 -22.52
C GLN A 171 0.45 9.18 -22.67
N THR A 172 0.63 8.21 -23.56
CA THR A 172 -0.29 7.07 -23.70
C THR A 172 -0.31 6.23 -22.43
N LEU A 173 0.85 5.96 -21.81
CA LEU A 173 0.90 5.23 -20.54
C LEU A 173 0.12 5.94 -19.43
N TYR A 174 0.24 7.25 -19.34
CA TYR A 174 -0.56 8.07 -18.42
C TYR A 174 -2.07 8.02 -18.72
N GLU A 175 -2.46 8.13 -19.98
CA GLU A 175 -3.88 8.03 -20.36
C GLU A 175 -4.46 6.63 -20.10
N LEU A 176 -3.64 5.58 -20.25
CA LEU A 176 -4.00 4.21 -19.91
C LEU A 176 -4.12 4.03 -18.40
N SER A 177 -3.24 4.61 -17.60
CA SER A 177 -3.30 4.51 -16.14
C SER A 177 -4.60 5.09 -15.59
N GLN A 178 -5.00 6.28 -16.07
CA GLN A 178 -6.28 6.91 -15.71
C GLN A 178 -7.48 6.04 -16.10
N LYS A 179 -7.46 5.45 -17.31
CA LYS A 179 -8.55 4.57 -17.77
C LYS A 179 -8.67 3.32 -16.90
N ILE A 180 -7.56 2.65 -16.63
CA ILE A 180 -7.54 1.44 -15.78
C ILE A 180 -8.09 1.74 -14.39
N GLU A 181 -7.72 2.89 -13.82
CA GLU A 181 -8.20 3.32 -12.52
C GLU A 181 -9.71 3.57 -12.52
N ASP A 182 -10.23 4.27 -13.54
CA ASP A 182 -11.67 4.44 -13.72
C ASP A 182 -12.41 3.09 -13.85
N PHE A 183 -11.78 2.10 -14.47
CA PHE A 183 -12.35 0.77 -14.64
C PHE A 183 -12.37 -0.01 -13.32
N ALA A 184 -11.32 0.13 -12.52
CA ALA A 184 -11.23 -0.43 -11.19
C ALA A 184 -12.30 0.14 -10.25
N ARG A 185 -12.44 1.48 -10.24
CA ARG A 185 -13.47 2.18 -9.48
C ARG A 185 -14.87 1.71 -9.84
N ARG A 186 -15.21 1.65 -11.13
CA ARG A 186 -16.53 1.18 -11.57
C ARG A 186 -16.82 -0.24 -11.12
N SER A 187 -15.86 -1.16 -11.28
CA SER A 187 -16.00 -2.54 -10.82
C SER A 187 -16.29 -2.60 -9.32
N TYR A 188 -15.59 -1.77 -8.54
CA TYR A 188 -15.75 -1.69 -7.10
C TYR A 188 -17.13 -1.14 -6.69
N GLU A 189 -17.57 -0.04 -7.30
CA GLU A 189 -18.89 0.58 -7.06
C GLU A 189 -20.05 -0.37 -7.40
N GLU A 190 -19.86 -1.21 -8.43
CA GLU A 190 -20.81 -2.25 -8.84
C GLU A 190 -20.76 -3.51 -7.95
N GLY A 191 -19.79 -3.60 -7.03
CA GLY A 191 -19.60 -4.74 -6.12
C GLY A 191 -19.00 -5.97 -6.80
N HIS A 192 -18.35 -5.79 -7.96
CA HIS A 192 -17.66 -6.83 -8.68
C HIS A 192 -16.20 -6.99 -8.22
N MET A 193 -15.63 -8.16 -8.47
CA MET A 193 -14.19 -8.40 -8.31
C MET A 193 -13.40 -7.38 -9.12
N VAL A 194 -12.37 -6.80 -8.51
CA VAL A 194 -11.57 -5.73 -9.12
C VAL A 194 -10.22 -6.32 -9.53
N MET A 195 -9.94 -6.28 -10.83
CA MET A 195 -8.60 -6.55 -11.36
C MET A 195 -7.88 -5.21 -11.50
N LEU A 196 -6.83 -5.02 -10.72
CA LEU A 196 -6.02 -3.81 -10.70
C LEU A 196 -4.75 -4.04 -11.51
N LEU A 197 -4.43 -3.08 -12.36
CA LEU A 197 -3.16 -3.01 -13.08
C LEU A 197 -2.51 -1.66 -12.70
N PRO A 198 -1.88 -1.57 -11.52
CA PRO A 198 -1.28 -0.32 -11.10
C PRO A 198 -0.15 0.05 -12.05
N LEU A 199 -0.30 1.20 -12.70
CA LEU A 199 0.77 1.78 -13.51
C LEU A 199 1.40 2.87 -12.66
N SER A 200 2.69 2.70 -12.36
CA SER A 200 3.48 3.63 -11.55
C SER A 200 3.28 5.09 -11.97
N GLN A 201 3.20 6.00 -10.99
CA GLN A 201 2.96 7.43 -11.24
C GLN A 201 4.15 8.13 -11.92
N TRP A 202 5.31 7.49 -12.03
CA TRP A 202 6.52 8.08 -12.60
C TRP A 202 6.50 8.19 -14.14
N TYR A 203 5.45 7.72 -14.82
CA TYR A 203 5.28 7.85 -16.29
C TYR A 203 4.76 9.23 -16.75
N ILE A 204 4.82 10.27 -15.89
CA ILE A 204 4.35 11.62 -16.21
C ILE A 204 5.25 12.27 -17.29
N PRO A 205 4.68 12.92 -18.33
CA PRO A 205 5.45 13.58 -19.38
C PRO A 205 6.39 14.68 -18.85
N LYS A 206 7.62 14.71 -19.40
CA LYS A 206 8.65 15.73 -19.12
C LYS A 206 8.17 17.16 -19.41
N ARG A 207 8.44 18.10 -18.49
CA ARG A 207 8.81 19.50 -18.83
C ARG A 207 9.61 20.17 -17.71
N ASP A 208 10.62 20.93 -18.13
CA ASP A 208 11.51 21.80 -17.34
C ASP A 208 12.37 21.13 -16.24
N GLY A 209 13.44 20.48 -16.68
CA GLY A 209 14.71 20.43 -15.93
C GLY A 209 14.84 19.45 -14.76
N VAL A 210 13.81 18.65 -14.43
CA VAL A 210 13.93 17.54 -13.49
C VAL A 210 14.23 16.26 -14.26
N THR A 211 15.35 15.63 -13.94
CA THR A 211 15.89 14.44 -14.61
C THR A 211 14.97 13.23 -14.50
N ALA A 212 15.04 12.40 -15.54
CA ALA A 212 14.29 11.17 -15.76
C ALA A 212 14.30 10.20 -14.56
N LEU A 213 13.24 9.41 -14.45
CA LEU A 213 13.40 8.04 -13.99
C LEU A 213 13.14 7.13 -15.18
N ASP A 214 14.18 6.37 -15.51
CA ASP A 214 14.33 5.48 -16.65
C ASP A 214 13.49 4.19 -16.52
N GLU A 215 12.30 4.30 -15.93
CA GLU A 215 11.54 3.15 -15.48
C GLU A 215 10.68 2.56 -16.60
N ILE A 216 10.82 1.25 -16.79
CA ILE A 216 9.95 0.45 -17.67
C ILE A 216 8.56 0.40 -17.02
N LEU A 217 7.50 0.33 -17.83
CA LEU A 217 6.20 -0.11 -17.36
C LEU A 217 6.34 -1.50 -16.72
N GLU A 218 6.33 -1.63 -15.41
CA GLU A 218 6.42 -2.94 -14.80
C GLU A 218 5.15 -3.74 -15.10
N ALA A 219 5.30 -4.98 -15.57
CA ALA A 219 4.16 -5.89 -15.61
C ALA A 219 3.69 -6.15 -14.18
N ASN A 220 2.48 -5.70 -13.85
CA ASN A 220 1.93 -5.81 -12.51
C ASN A 220 0.41 -6.08 -12.55
N ILE A 221 -0.09 -6.99 -11.71
CA ILE A 221 -1.52 -7.24 -11.55
C ILE A 221 -1.88 -7.65 -10.13
N ARG A 222 -3.02 -7.15 -9.66
CA ARG A 222 -3.63 -7.53 -8.38
C ARG A 222 -5.11 -7.87 -8.58
N LEU A 223 -5.61 -8.88 -7.87
CA LEU A 223 -7.02 -9.24 -7.82
C LEU A 223 -7.55 -8.96 -6.41
N LEU A 224 -8.49 -8.02 -6.33
CA LEU A 224 -9.09 -7.56 -5.10
C LEU A 224 -10.53 -8.04 -5.00
N LEU A 225 -10.86 -8.70 -3.89
CA LEU A 225 -12.23 -8.97 -3.46
C LEU A 225 -12.73 -7.77 -2.65
N PRO A 226 -13.67 -6.96 -3.15
CA PRO A 226 -14.21 -5.83 -2.40
C PRO A 226 -14.81 -6.28 -1.07
N ILE A 227 -14.70 -5.44 -0.04
CA ILE A 227 -15.50 -5.62 1.18
C ILE A 227 -16.99 -5.43 0.88
N GLU A 228 -17.85 -6.04 1.70
CA GLU A 228 -19.29 -5.81 1.57
C GLU A 228 -19.66 -4.33 1.70
N ARG A 229 -20.71 -3.92 0.97
CA ARG A 229 -21.20 -2.53 0.91
C ARG A 229 -21.45 -1.89 2.28
N LYS A 230 -21.88 -2.66 3.28
CA LYS A 230 -22.07 -2.14 4.65
C LYS A 230 -20.74 -1.76 5.32
N GLY A 231 -19.69 -2.55 5.10
CA GLY A 231 -18.33 -2.23 5.53
C GLY A 231 -17.80 -1.01 4.80
N ALA A 232 -17.98 -0.96 3.47
CA ALA A 232 -17.58 0.18 2.65
C ALA A 232 -18.21 1.51 3.12
N GLN A 233 -19.52 1.54 3.39
CA GLN A 233 -20.21 2.74 3.89
C GLN A 233 -19.70 3.24 5.25
N ARG A 234 -19.29 2.32 6.14
CA ARG A 234 -18.69 2.71 7.43
C ARG A 234 -17.32 3.33 7.20
N LEU A 235 -16.53 2.74 6.30
CA LEU A 235 -15.20 3.22 5.97
C LEU A 235 -15.23 4.56 5.23
N GLU A 236 -16.19 4.79 4.33
CA GLU A 236 -16.38 6.07 3.63
C GLU A 236 -16.44 7.25 4.61
N LYS A 237 -17.23 7.14 5.70
CA LYS A 237 -17.31 8.20 6.72
C LYS A 237 -15.97 8.46 7.41
N PHE A 238 -15.22 7.39 7.70
CA PHE A 238 -13.89 7.52 8.29
C PHE A 238 -12.92 8.18 7.31
N CYS A 239 -12.92 7.74 6.06
CA CYS A 239 -12.11 8.34 5.01
C CYS A 239 -12.46 9.81 4.78
N ASP A 240 -13.74 10.20 4.81
CA ASP A 240 -14.17 11.61 4.68
C ASP A 240 -13.56 12.46 5.79
N ARG A 241 -13.56 11.94 7.02
CA ARG A 241 -12.98 12.61 8.18
C ARG A 241 -11.46 12.67 8.11
N VAL A 242 -10.79 11.59 7.70
CA VAL A 242 -9.34 11.61 7.41
C VAL A 242 -9.04 12.70 6.38
N TRP A 243 -9.82 12.77 5.30
CA TRP A 243 -9.62 13.76 4.24
C TRP A 243 -9.81 15.19 4.72
N GLN A 244 -10.79 15.46 5.60
CA GLN A 244 -10.94 16.78 6.21
C GLN A 244 -9.67 17.19 6.98
N HIS A 245 -9.13 16.29 7.81
CA HIS A 245 -7.87 16.54 8.52
C HIS A 245 -6.69 16.72 7.56
N ILE A 246 -6.63 15.97 6.46
CA ILE A 246 -5.60 16.13 5.41
C ILE A 246 -5.68 17.54 4.79
N VAL A 247 -6.88 18.00 4.43
CA VAL A 247 -7.10 19.33 3.84
C VAL A 247 -6.67 20.46 4.78
N GLU A 248 -6.84 20.28 6.09
CA GLU A 248 -6.40 21.23 7.12
C GLU A 248 -4.89 21.18 7.40
N THR A 249 -4.26 20.02 7.19
CA THR A 249 -2.86 19.78 7.54
C THR A 249 -1.90 20.13 6.41
N VAL A 250 -2.23 19.75 5.17
CA VAL A 250 -1.38 19.99 4.00
C VAL A 250 -2.08 20.85 2.95
N PRO A 251 -1.38 21.86 2.40
CA PRO A 251 -1.94 22.68 1.36
C PRO A 251 -2.19 21.84 0.11
N ALA A 252 -3.06 22.37 -0.74
CA ALA A 252 -3.12 21.92 -2.10
C ALA A 252 -1.76 22.21 -2.75
N ARG A 253 -1.08 21.20 -3.34
CA ARG A 253 -0.02 21.49 -4.33
C ARG A 253 -0.19 20.83 -5.70
N LYS A 254 -0.32 21.69 -6.73
CA LYS A 254 -0.65 21.27 -8.09
C LYS A 254 0.63 20.78 -8.70
N ALA A 255 0.54 19.63 -9.32
CA ALA A 255 1.54 19.18 -10.24
C ALA A 255 1.11 19.52 -11.65
N TYR A 256 2.05 20.09 -12.42
CA TYR A 256 2.06 20.00 -13.88
C TYR A 256 0.71 20.30 -14.59
N GLY A 257 -0.02 21.33 -14.13
CA GLY A 257 -1.26 21.79 -14.78
C GLY A 257 -2.53 20.98 -14.49
N LYS A 258 -2.49 20.02 -13.56
CA LYS A 258 -3.65 19.20 -13.18
C LYS A 258 -4.62 19.98 -12.29
N GLU A 259 -5.93 19.75 -12.47
CA GLU A 259 -6.89 20.02 -11.41
C GLU A 259 -6.65 19.01 -10.28
N TYR A 260 -6.74 19.42 -9.02
CA TYR A 260 -6.75 18.40 -7.97
C TYR A 260 -7.97 17.54 -8.21
N PRO A 261 -7.83 16.21 -8.27
CA PRO A 261 -8.95 15.41 -7.84
C PRO A 261 -9.36 15.95 -6.47
N GLY A 262 -10.67 16.07 -6.24
CA GLY A 262 -11.14 16.24 -4.87
C GLY A 262 -10.73 15.04 -4.02
N TYR A 263 -11.56 14.71 -3.06
CA TYR A 263 -11.45 13.46 -2.33
C TYR A 263 -11.24 12.24 -3.27
N PRO A 264 -10.17 11.44 -3.10
CA PRO A 264 -9.88 10.31 -3.98
C PRO A 264 -10.90 9.18 -3.76
N ALA A 265 -11.15 8.37 -4.80
CA ALA A 265 -11.96 7.17 -4.65
C ALA A 265 -11.23 6.14 -3.77
N VAL A 266 -11.94 5.48 -2.84
CA VAL A 266 -11.31 4.52 -1.91
C VAL A 266 -11.77 3.10 -2.23
N LEU A 267 -10.85 2.26 -2.71
CA LEU A 267 -11.09 0.86 -3.05
C LEU A 267 -10.58 -0.03 -1.91
N VAL A 268 -11.48 -0.66 -1.15
CA VAL A 268 -11.09 -1.47 0.00
C VAL A 268 -11.50 -2.92 -0.15
N GLY A 269 -10.57 -3.83 0.03
CA GLY A 269 -10.86 -5.24 -0.19
C GLY A 269 -9.81 -6.17 0.39
N THR A 270 -10.05 -7.45 0.18
CA THR A 270 -9.08 -8.50 0.46
C THR A 270 -8.36 -8.83 -0.84
N THR A 271 -7.04 -8.66 -0.89
CA THR A 271 -6.29 -9.13 -2.05
C THR A 271 -6.23 -10.65 -2.03
N ILE A 272 -6.70 -11.26 -3.12
CA ILE A 272 -6.78 -12.71 -3.29
C ILE A 272 -5.96 -13.20 -4.50
N GLY A 273 -5.35 -12.31 -5.27
CA GLY A 273 -4.44 -12.70 -6.36
C GLY A 273 -3.45 -11.58 -6.69
N PHE A 274 -2.27 -11.95 -7.16
CA PHE A 274 -1.18 -11.04 -7.48
C PHE A 274 -0.19 -11.68 -8.47
N GLY A 275 0.39 -10.88 -9.36
CA GLY A 275 1.38 -11.33 -10.34
C GLY A 275 2.20 -10.16 -10.89
N GLY A 276 3.30 -10.47 -11.56
CA GLY A 276 4.26 -9.46 -11.99
C GLY A 276 4.99 -8.81 -10.80
N SER A 277 5.13 -7.48 -10.80
CA SER A 277 5.88 -6.77 -9.74
C SER A 277 5.24 -6.83 -8.36
N GLU A 278 3.94 -7.12 -8.25
CA GLU A 278 3.29 -7.45 -6.96
C GLU A 278 3.97 -8.62 -6.23
N LEU A 279 4.67 -9.52 -6.93
CA LEU A 279 5.45 -10.60 -6.29
C LEU A 279 6.59 -10.06 -5.40
N PHE A 280 7.00 -8.81 -5.62
CA PHE A 280 8.11 -8.13 -4.95
C PHE A 280 7.60 -7.05 -4.02
N SER A 281 6.73 -6.19 -4.54
CA SER A 281 6.38 -4.91 -3.93
C SER A 281 4.88 -4.82 -3.63
N MET A 282 4.31 -5.92 -3.13
CA MET A 282 2.95 -5.89 -2.60
C MET A 282 2.80 -4.89 -1.44
N THR A 283 2.09 -3.80 -1.69
CA THR A 283 1.80 -2.73 -0.74
C THR A 283 0.45 -2.97 -0.05
N VAL A 284 0.33 -2.60 1.24
CA VAL A 284 -0.95 -2.67 1.98
C VAL A 284 -1.94 -1.64 1.45
N ALA A 285 -1.44 -0.47 1.05
CA ALA A 285 -2.19 0.57 0.39
C ALA A 285 -1.36 1.19 -0.71
N GLU A 286 -2.03 1.83 -1.66
CA GLU A 286 -1.37 2.51 -2.77
C GLU A 286 -2.32 3.57 -3.34
N SER A 287 -1.77 4.74 -3.64
CA SER A 287 -2.44 5.79 -4.41
C SER A 287 -2.18 5.64 -5.91
N PHE A 288 -3.25 5.66 -6.70
CA PHE A 288 -3.19 5.59 -8.15
C PHE A 288 -3.40 6.97 -8.76
N ASN A 289 -2.39 7.48 -9.46
CA ASN A 289 -2.38 8.78 -10.16
C ASN A 289 -3.01 9.94 -9.37
N SER A 290 -2.95 9.91 -8.03
CA SER A 290 -3.66 10.83 -7.12
C SER A 290 -5.20 10.78 -7.13
N HIS A 291 -5.86 9.95 -7.95
CA HIS A 291 -7.32 9.95 -8.15
C HIS A 291 -8.05 8.85 -7.34
N ALA A 292 -7.36 7.79 -6.97
CA ALA A 292 -7.89 6.71 -6.13
C ALA A 292 -6.84 6.19 -5.16
N VAL A 293 -7.30 5.60 -4.07
CA VAL A 293 -6.49 4.87 -3.08
C VAL A 293 -7.05 3.48 -2.94
N MET A 294 -6.21 2.47 -3.03
CA MET A 294 -6.57 1.11 -2.65
C MET A 294 -5.99 0.75 -1.30
N TYR A 295 -6.76 -0.01 -0.52
CA TYR A 295 -6.35 -0.52 0.78
C TYR A 295 -6.76 -1.98 0.94
N SER A 296 -5.77 -2.81 1.30
CA SER A 296 -5.86 -4.27 1.39
C SER A 296 -5.22 -4.75 2.70
N PRO A 297 -5.97 -4.78 3.80
CA PRO A 297 -5.41 -5.05 5.14
C PRO A 297 -4.76 -6.42 5.27
N ASN A 298 -5.20 -7.40 4.48
CA ASN A 298 -4.67 -8.76 4.50
C ASN A 298 -3.27 -8.88 3.87
N GLN A 299 -2.76 -7.80 3.26
CA GLN A 299 -1.40 -7.74 2.71
C GLN A 299 -0.36 -7.25 3.72
N ARG A 300 -0.76 -6.95 4.97
CA ARG A 300 0.16 -6.50 6.01
C ARG A 300 1.24 -7.57 6.23
N ARG A 301 2.49 -7.21 5.89
CA ARG A 301 3.62 -8.14 5.82
C ARG A 301 4.09 -8.63 7.19
N ASP A 302 4.00 -7.78 8.21
CA ASP A 302 4.73 -7.97 9.46
C ASP A 302 3.85 -8.12 10.71
N ASP A 303 2.79 -8.93 10.62
CA ASP A 303 1.97 -9.30 11.79
C ASP A 303 2.82 -9.94 12.91
N ARG A 304 3.93 -10.60 12.56
CA ARG A 304 4.87 -11.17 13.52
C ARG A 304 5.67 -10.12 14.28
N VAL A 305 6.09 -9.04 13.62
CA VAL A 305 6.82 -7.94 14.27
C VAL A 305 5.88 -7.21 15.22
N PHE A 306 4.64 -6.97 14.78
CA PHE A 306 3.59 -6.41 15.63
C PHE A 306 3.37 -7.24 16.90
N ASP A 307 3.20 -8.57 16.77
CA ASP A 307 3.04 -9.46 17.93
C ASP A 307 4.30 -9.50 18.81
N ARG A 308 5.50 -9.55 18.22
CA ARG A 308 6.78 -9.52 18.95
C ARG A 308 6.93 -8.24 19.79
N ILE A 309 6.53 -7.09 19.26
CA ILE A 309 6.56 -5.83 20.03
C ILE A 309 5.61 -5.92 21.23
N TYR A 310 4.41 -6.49 21.07
CA TYR A 310 3.49 -6.71 22.19
C TYR A 310 4.07 -7.64 23.26
N GLU A 311 4.72 -8.74 22.84
CA GLU A 311 5.43 -9.64 23.74
C GLU A 311 6.55 -8.91 24.51
N MET A 312 7.32 -8.07 23.83
CA MET A 312 8.42 -7.29 24.42
C MET A 312 7.97 -6.30 25.49
N ILE A 313 6.81 -5.64 25.29
CA ILE A 313 6.22 -4.73 26.28
C ILE A 313 5.40 -5.47 27.35
N GLY A 314 5.36 -6.81 27.31
CA GLY A 314 4.67 -7.64 28.29
C GLY A 314 3.14 -7.57 28.20
N LYS A 315 2.58 -7.32 27.02
CA LYS A 315 1.13 -7.20 26.79
C LYS A 315 0.66 -8.14 25.68
N LEU A 316 -0.64 -8.42 25.67
CA LEU A 316 -1.28 -9.03 24.50
C LEU A 316 -1.86 -7.92 23.63
N PRO A 317 -1.82 -8.07 22.29
CA PRO A 317 -2.47 -7.12 21.41
C PRO A 317 -3.97 -7.03 21.73
N PRO A 318 -4.54 -5.82 21.88
CA PRO A 318 -5.98 -5.65 22.01
C PRO A 318 -6.72 -6.31 20.84
N LYS A 319 -7.96 -6.77 21.10
CA LYS A 319 -8.81 -7.30 20.04
C LYS A 319 -8.96 -6.25 18.93
N ASN A 320 -8.70 -6.65 17.69
CA ASN A 320 -8.75 -5.78 16.51
C ASN A 320 -7.72 -4.64 16.48
N ALA A 321 -6.68 -4.65 17.33
CA ALA A 321 -5.62 -3.63 17.32
C ALA A 321 -4.98 -3.41 15.94
N ARG A 322 -4.98 -4.43 15.08
CA ARG A 322 -4.48 -4.36 13.70
C ARG A 322 -5.30 -3.45 12.78
N ASN A 323 -6.57 -3.20 13.10
CA ASN A 323 -7.41 -2.26 12.35
C ASN A 323 -6.89 -0.81 12.47
N VAL A 324 -6.05 -0.51 13.46
CA VAL A 324 -5.38 0.79 13.57
C VAL A 324 -4.49 1.10 12.36
N SER A 325 -4.11 0.09 11.56
CA SER A 325 -3.33 0.27 10.34
C SER A 325 -3.98 1.22 9.33
N PHE A 326 -5.30 1.39 9.35
CA PHE A 326 -5.96 2.44 8.56
C PHE A 326 -5.48 3.85 8.91
N LEU A 327 -5.16 4.13 10.17
CA LEU A 327 -4.59 5.41 10.59
C LEU A 327 -3.17 5.61 10.08
N LEU A 328 -2.50 4.57 9.62
CA LEU A 328 -1.20 4.66 8.98
C LEU A 328 -1.40 4.86 7.48
N PHE A 329 -2.00 3.87 6.83
CA PHE A 329 -1.95 3.80 5.39
C PHE A 329 -2.90 4.78 4.68
N LEU A 330 -4.12 5.01 5.17
CA LEU A 330 -5.05 5.90 4.46
C LEU A 330 -4.63 7.38 4.50
N PRO A 331 -4.25 7.98 5.66
CA PRO A 331 -3.74 9.35 5.68
C PRO A 331 -2.48 9.53 4.82
N HIS A 332 -1.59 8.54 4.83
CA HIS A 332 -0.38 8.54 4.00
C HIS A 332 -0.76 8.62 2.50
N GLU A 333 -1.60 7.69 2.01
CA GLU A 333 -1.99 7.67 0.59
C GLU A 333 -2.86 8.88 0.19
N PHE A 334 -3.72 9.38 1.09
CA PHE A 334 -4.46 10.63 0.83
C PHE A 334 -3.53 11.84 0.73
N CYS A 335 -2.40 11.84 1.43
CA CYS A 335 -1.40 12.89 1.26
C CYS A 335 -0.80 12.86 -0.15
N HIS A 336 -0.47 11.67 -0.68
CA HIS A 336 -0.03 11.50 -2.07
C HIS A 336 -1.07 12.01 -3.09
N SER A 337 -2.36 11.83 -2.81
CA SER A 337 -3.44 12.42 -3.63
C SER A 337 -3.56 13.94 -3.54
N ARG A 338 -3.11 14.53 -2.44
CA ARG A 338 -3.34 15.93 -2.08
C ARG A 338 -2.16 16.85 -2.41
N TYR A 339 -0.95 16.36 -2.21
CA TYR A 339 0.27 17.14 -2.24
C TYR A 339 1.36 16.37 -2.99
N GLU A 340 1.75 16.88 -4.16
CA GLU A 340 2.90 16.33 -4.88
C GLU A 340 4.21 16.96 -4.38
N VAL A 341 5.12 16.10 -3.91
CA VAL A 341 6.44 16.47 -3.42
C VAL A 341 7.39 16.65 -4.60
N LYS A 342 8.13 17.77 -4.68
CA LYS A 342 9.07 17.98 -5.79
C LYS A 342 10.43 17.34 -5.55
N THR A 343 10.82 17.22 -4.29
CA THR A 343 12.10 16.64 -3.92
C THR A 343 11.93 15.14 -3.66
N PRO A 344 12.44 14.24 -4.53
CA PRO A 344 12.21 12.81 -4.42
C PRO A 344 12.64 12.22 -3.07
N MET A 345 13.69 12.77 -2.45
CA MET A 345 14.19 12.25 -1.18
C MET A 345 13.21 12.36 -0.02
N VAL A 346 12.32 13.36 -0.04
CA VAL A 346 11.30 13.56 1.01
C VAL A 346 9.91 13.19 0.53
N ALA A 347 9.81 12.47 -0.60
CA ALA A 347 8.54 12.07 -1.21
C ALA A 347 7.67 11.25 -0.26
N GLU A 348 8.28 10.36 0.53
CA GLU A 348 7.57 9.55 1.53
C GLU A 348 7.51 10.22 2.91
N LEU A 349 8.46 11.11 3.22
CA LEU A 349 8.52 11.80 4.51
C LEU A 349 7.34 12.78 4.71
N VAL A 350 6.93 13.50 3.67
CA VAL A 350 5.76 14.40 3.76
C VAL A 350 4.46 13.63 4.06
N PRO A 351 4.12 12.56 3.30
CA PRO A 351 3.03 11.65 3.64
C PRO A 351 3.11 11.07 5.05
N ASP A 352 4.28 10.59 5.48
CA ASP A 352 4.44 9.97 6.79
C ASP A 352 4.25 10.96 7.96
N LEU A 353 4.80 12.18 7.84
CA LEU A 353 4.58 13.23 8.83
C LEU A 353 3.11 13.66 8.87
N THR A 354 2.50 13.85 7.70
CA THR A 354 1.06 14.14 7.57
C THR A 354 0.22 13.06 8.25
N MET A 355 0.55 11.79 8.00
CA MET A 355 -0.11 10.64 8.57
C MET A 355 -0.09 10.69 10.09
N VAL A 356 1.07 10.94 10.70
CA VAL A 356 1.17 11.02 12.16
C VAL A 356 0.31 12.16 12.71
N VAL A 357 0.35 13.35 12.10
CA VAL A 357 -0.45 14.50 12.54
C VAL A 357 -1.95 14.20 12.46
N VAL A 358 -2.42 13.66 11.33
CA VAL A 358 -3.83 13.34 11.11
C VAL A 358 -4.29 12.19 12.01
N ALA A 359 -3.49 11.15 12.17
CA ALA A 359 -3.80 10.03 13.05
C ALA A 359 -3.95 10.49 14.50
N VAL A 360 -3.04 11.33 15.00
CA VAL A 360 -3.15 11.88 16.36
C VAL A 360 -4.39 12.76 16.51
N ASN A 361 -4.73 13.61 15.53
CA ASN A 361 -5.98 14.38 15.56
C ASN A 361 -7.20 13.47 15.73
N ILE A 362 -7.27 12.40 14.94
CA ILE A 362 -8.39 11.44 14.99
C ILE A 362 -8.45 10.72 16.34
N LEU A 363 -7.30 10.30 16.88
CA LEU A 363 -7.20 9.65 18.18
C LEU A 363 -7.63 10.57 19.33
N GLU A 364 -7.35 11.88 19.25
CA GLU A 364 -7.76 12.88 20.25
C GLU A 364 -9.27 13.07 20.33
N GLU A 365 -10.01 12.69 19.29
CA GLU A 365 -11.48 12.75 19.29
C GLU A 365 -12.14 11.51 19.92
N PHE A 366 -11.37 10.46 20.27
CA PHE A 366 -11.92 9.25 20.88
C PHE A 366 -12.23 9.45 22.37
N SER A 367 -13.14 8.61 22.88
CA SER A 367 -13.35 8.53 24.33
C SER A 367 -12.04 8.14 25.04
N PRO A 368 -11.79 8.57 26.29
CA PRO A 368 -10.52 8.31 26.97
C PRO A 368 -10.13 6.81 27.03
N VAL A 369 -11.12 5.93 27.19
CA VAL A 369 -10.90 4.47 27.23
C VAL A 369 -10.46 3.94 25.87
N MET A 370 -11.11 4.37 24.79
CA MET A 370 -10.76 3.95 23.44
C MET A 370 -9.44 4.57 22.98
N GLN A 371 -9.22 5.85 23.30
CA GLN A 371 -8.02 6.59 22.95
C GLN A 371 -6.79 5.85 23.46
N ALA A 372 -6.73 5.48 24.74
CA ALA A 372 -5.56 4.80 25.30
C ALA A 372 -5.21 3.50 24.55
N SER A 373 -6.19 2.64 24.26
CA SER A 373 -5.96 1.39 23.54
C SER A 373 -5.61 1.59 22.06
N ALA A 374 -6.26 2.54 21.39
CA ALA A 374 -6.01 2.83 19.98
C ALA A 374 -4.67 3.52 19.78
N SER A 375 -4.29 4.42 20.68
CA SER A 375 -3.00 5.10 20.68
C SER A 375 -1.84 4.14 20.91
N GLU A 376 -1.96 3.20 21.85
CA GLU A 376 -0.93 2.16 22.01
C GLU A 376 -0.78 1.33 20.74
N ALA A 377 -1.88 0.83 20.17
CA ALA A 377 -1.86 0.06 18.93
C ALA A 377 -1.28 0.85 17.75
N PHE A 378 -1.54 2.16 17.70
CA PHE A 378 -0.99 3.07 16.70
C PHE A 378 0.53 3.16 16.83
N ILE A 379 1.06 3.45 18.03
CA ILE A 379 2.52 3.51 18.27
C ILE A 379 3.19 2.16 17.96
N VAL A 380 2.59 1.03 18.36
CA VAL A 380 3.10 -0.30 18.01
C VAL A 380 3.08 -0.53 16.50
N SER A 381 2.06 -0.05 15.79
CA SER A 381 2.02 -0.16 14.33
C SER A 381 3.09 0.69 13.65
N LEU A 382 3.35 1.91 14.13
CA LEU A 382 4.46 2.73 13.65
C LEU A 382 5.80 2.00 13.85
N LEU A 383 6.04 1.46 15.05
CA LEU A 383 7.26 0.71 15.33
C LEU A 383 7.41 -0.53 14.43
N SER A 384 6.32 -1.28 14.24
CA SER A 384 6.32 -2.49 13.41
C SER A 384 6.65 -2.18 11.95
N GLU A 385 6.13 -1.09 11.40
CA GLU A 385 6.33 -0.72 10.00
C GLU A 385 7.71 -0.08 9.79
N TYR A 386 8.01 0.98 10.55
CA TYR A 386 9.19 1.80 10.31
C TYR A 386 10.49 1.17 10.80
N ALA A 387 10.46 0.24 11.76
CA ALA A 387 11.68 -0.51 12.13
C ALA A 387 12.16 -1.40 10.98
N VAL A 388 11.24 -2.04 10.25
CA VAL A 388 11.56 -2.87 9.09
C VAL A 388 11.98 -1.99 7.91
N GLN A 389 11.22 -0.94 7.62
CA GLN A 389 11.52 -0.04 6.50
C GLN A 389 12.81 0.78 6.70
N ALA A 390 13.26 1.01 7.95
CA ALA A 390 14.54 1.65 8.23
C ALA A 390 15.76 0.82 7.78
N GLU A 391 15.57 -0.46 7.45
CA GLU A 391 16.59 -1.32 6.82
C GLU A 391 16.48 -1.35 5.28
N SER A 392 15.58 -0.56 4.68
CA SER A 392 15.40 -0.49 3.23
C SER A 392 16.66 0.00 2.51
N ALA A 393 16.93 -0.58 1.33
CA ALA A 393 17.93 -0.04 0.40
C ALA A 393 17.49 1.26 -0.26
N ASP A 394 16.18 1.51 -0.31
CA ASP A 394 15.66 2.76 -0.85
C ASP A 394 15.90 3.89 0.17
N PRO A 395 16.70 4.91 -0.18
CA PRO A 395 17.03 5.99 0.72
C PRO A 395 15.82 6.84 1.12
N THR A 396 14.74 6.87 0.33
CA THR A 396 13.53 7.65 0.60
C THR A 396 12.73 7.04 1.74
N TYR A 397 12.38 5.75 1.64
CA TYR A 397 11.73 4.97 2.68
C TYR A 397 12.60 4.90 3.94
N ARG A 398 13.91 4.66 3.78
CA ARG A 398 14.84 4.61 4.91
C ARG A 398 14.90 5.93 5.67
N LEU A 399 15.05 7.06 4.97
CA LEU A 399 15.06 8.38 5.57
C LEU A 399 13.78 8.62 6.36
N SER A 400 12.63 8.40 5.72
CA SER A 400 11.33 8.64 6.34
C SER A 400 11.17 7.80 7.61
N SER A 401 11.49 6.52 7.52
CA SER A 401 11.40 5.57 8.63
C SER A 401 12.25 5.96 9.83
N VAL A 402 13.54 6.26 9.59
CA VAL A 402 14.44 6.70 10.65
C VAL A 402 13.92 7.98 11.31
N HIS A 403 13.36 8.90 10.52
CA HIS A 403 12.83 10.15 11.04
C HIS A 403 11.59 9.95 11.91
N ILE A 404 10.65 9.08 11.51
CA ILE A 404 9.49 8.74 12.33
C ILE A 404 9.91 8.04 13.63
N LEU A 405 10.84 7.09 13.57
CA LEU A 405 11.38 6.43 14.77
C LEU A 405 12.06 7.41 15.72
N ASP A 406 12.84 8.36 15.21
CA ASP A 406 13.49 9.40 16.02
C ASP A 406 12.47 10.34 16.67
N ASN A 407 11.39 10.68 15.97
CA ASN A 407 10.30 11.49 16.51
C ASN A 407 9.53 10.76 17.62
N LEU A 408 9.36 9.43 17.52
CA LEU A 408 8.80 8.60 18.60
C LEU A 408 9.66 8.62 19.87
N VAL A 409 10.99 8.64 19.72
CA VAL A 409 11.91 8.75 20.85
C VAL A 409 11.88 10.15 21.45
N LYS A 410 12.00 11.19 20.61
CA LYS A 410 12.01 12.61 21.04
C LYS A 410 10.71 13.03 21.73
N SER A 411 9.57 12.51 21.30
CA SER A 411 8.29 12.76 21.95
C SER A 411 8.13 12.03 23.29
N GLY A 412 9.02 11.08 23.58
CA GLY A 412 8.92 10.16 24.71
C GLY A 412 7.87 9.06 24.52
N CYS A 413 7.28 8.91 23.33
CA CYS A 413 6.33 7.83 23.04
C CYS A 413 6.98 6.45 23.16
N VAL A 414 8.27 6.34 22.87
CA VAL A 414 9.03 5.09 22.92
C VAL A 414 10.35 5.33 23.64
N SER A 415 10.73 4.41 24.51
CA SER A 415 12.06 4.38 25.12
C SER A 415 12.58 2.94 25.21
N PHE A 416 13.90 2.80 25.20
CA PHE A 416 14.56 1.49 25.33
C PHE A 416 15.59 1.49 26.47
N ASP A 417 15.39 0.61 27.46
CA ASP A 417 16.39 0.38 28.51
C ASP A 417 17.42 -0.67 28.04
N PRO A 418 18.69 -0.29 27.81
CA PRO A 418 19.72 -1.21 27.35
C PRO A 418 20.14 -2.25 28.40
N THR A 419 19.88 -1.99 29.69
CA THR A 419 20.27 -2.86 30.80
C THR A 419 19.31 -4.03 30.91
N SER A 420 18.01 -3.75 30.91
CA SER A 420 16.96 -4.76 30.98
C SER A 420 16.52 -5.26 29.61
N LYS A 421 17.00 -4.64 28.53
CA LYS A 421 16.56 -4.85 27.14
C LYS A 421 15.05 -4.72 26.99
N THR A 422 14.48 -3.73 27.69
CA THR A 422 13.03 -3.53 27.74
C THR A 422 12.65 -2.33 26.88
N LEU A 423 11.70 -2.56 25.98
CA LEU A 423 11.01 -1.52 25.25
C LEU A 423 9.83 -1.01 26.09
N THR A 424 9.69 0.31 26.22
CA THR A 424 8.53 0.93 26.90
C THR A 424 7.79 1.83 25.93
N ILE A 425 6.46 1.73 25.94
CA ILE A 425 5.56 2.55 25.11
C ILE A 425 4.73 3.45 26.02
N HIS A 426 4.78 4.75 25.75
CA HIS A 426 3.98 5.79 26.40
C HIS A 426 2.98 6.35 25.38
N ALA A 427 1.72 5.98 25.53
CA ALA A 427 0.64 6.31 24.60
C ALA A 427 -0.44 7.23 25.20
N ASP A 428 -0.13 7.96 26.27
CA ASP A 428 -1.04 8.97 26.82
C ASP A 428 -1.06 10.26 25.98
N ALA A 429 -2.10 11.06 26.19
CA ALA A 429 -2.35 12.28 25.43
C ALA A 429 -1.19 13.29 25.46
N GLY A 430 -0.35 13.30 26.52
CA GLY A 430 0.80 14.19 26.61
C GLY A 430 1.86 13.84 25.57
N HIS A 431 2.26 12.58 25.52
CA HIS A 431 3.27 12.09 24.58
C HIS A 431 2.79 12.15 23.12
N LEU A 432 1.51 11.84 22.86
CA LEU A 432 0.94 11.96 21.51
C LEU A 432 0.90 13.39 21.00
N ARG A 433 0.59 14.36 21.86
CA ARG A 433 0.65 15.78 21.48
C ARG A 433 2.08 16.22 21.20
N ALA A 434 3.04 15.77 22.00
CA ALA A 434 4.45 16.03 21.73
C ALA A 434 4.87 15.47 20.35
N LEU A 435 4.49 14.22 20.04
CA LEU A 435 4.74 13.60 18.74
C LEU A 435 4.11 14.40 17.60
N LYS A 436 2.82 14.75 17.71
CA LYS A 436 2.10 15.57 16.73
C LYS A 436 2.77 16.93 16.53
N THR A 437 3.19 17.61 17.60
CA THR A 437 3.88 18.90 17.50
C THR A 437 5.21 18.76 16.75
N ILE A 438 6.05 17.79 17.12
CA ILE A 438 7.33 17.56 16.45
C ILE A 438 7.11 17.28 14.96
N CYS A 439 6.21 16.35 14.63
CA CYS A 439 5.92 16.00 13.23
C CYS A 439 5.34 17.17 12.44
N LYS A 440 4.46 17.96 13.06
CA LYS A 440 3.86 19.14 12.42
C LYS A 440 4.90 20.23 12.16
N ASP A 441 5.76 20.53 13.13
CA ASP A 441 6.81 21.53 12.98
C ASP A 441 7.79 21.14 11.86
N THR A 442 8.17 19.86 11.78
CA THR A 442 9.00 19.34 10.67
C THR A 442 8.27 19.45 9.33
N LEU A 443 7.00 19.06 9.27
CA LEU A 443 6.19 19.13 8.06
C LEU A 443 6.09 20.58 7.56
N GLU A 444 5.76 21.53 8.43
CA GLU A 444 5.67 22.95 8.09
C GLU A 444 7.00 23.49 7.55
N ALA A 445 8.13 23.09 8.14
CA ALA A 445 9.46 23.45 7.66
C ALA A 445 9.73 22.90 6.24
N ILE A 446 9.41 21.63 5.98
CA ILE A 446 9.58 21.01 4.66
C ILE A 446 8.70 21.71 3.62
N LEU A 447 7.42 21.89 3.92
CA LEU A 447 6.46 22.54 3.03
C LEU A 447 6.89 23.98 2.71
N HIS A 448 7.44 24.70 3.69
CA HIS A 448 8.00 26.03 3.48
C HIS A 448 9.20 26.00 2.52
N CYS A 449 10.18 25.11 2.73
CA CYS A 449 11.35 24.98 1.84
C CYS A 449 10.97 24.54 0.42
N GLU A 450 10.02 23.62 0.28
CA GLU A 450 9.48 23.17 -1.00
C GLU A 450 8.77 24.31 -1.76
N SER A 451 8.15 25.24 -1.04
CA SER A 451 7.49 26.42 -1.63
C SER A 451 8.49 27.48 -2.08
N SER A 452 9.60 27.66 -1.35
CA SER A 452 10.65 28.64 -1.64
C SER A 452 11.68 28.16 -2.67
N GLN A 453 11.60 26.89 -3.09
CA GLN A 453 12.60 26.20 -3.94
C GLN A 453 14.01 26.20 -3.33
N ASN A 454 14.14 26.44 -2.03
CA ASN A 454 15.43 26.48 -1.35
C ASN A 454 15.82 25.09 -0.86
N THR A 455 16.27 24.24 -1.78
CA THR A 455 16.68 22.87 -1.47
C THR A 455 17.83 22.84 -0.45
N LYS A 456 18.75 23.81 -0.45
CA LYS A 456 19.82 23.91 0.55
C LYS A 456 19.29 24.09 1.98
N GLU A 457 18.24 24.89 2.16
CA GLU A 457 17.58 25.02 3.46
C GLU A 457 16.85 23.74 3.85
N LEU A 458 16.20 23.05 2.90
CA LEU A 458 15.55 21.75 3.14
C LEU A 458 16.52 20.71 3.70
N PHE A 459 17.72 20.59 3.12
CA PHE A 459 18.76 19.68 3.61
C PHE A 459 19.38 20.09 4.96
N SER A 460 19.14 21.33 5.42
CA SER A 460 19.58 21.81 6.74
C SER A 460 18.49 21.75 7.81
N SER A 461 17.20 21.82 7.41
CA SER A 461 16.04 21.77 8.30
C SER A 461 15.54 20.35 8.53
N VAL A 462 15.68 19.47 7.53
CA VAL A 462 15.58 18.02 7.68
C VAL A 462 17.00 17.52 7.91
N PRO A 463 17.32 16.89 9.04
CA PRO A 463 18.64 16.29 9.26
C PRO A 463 18.83 15.10 8.30
N MET A 464 19.17 15.41 7.05
CA MET A 464 19.39 14.45 5.97
C MET A 464 20.62 13.56 6.25
N ALA A 465 21.41 13.94 7.25
CA ALA A 465 22.45 13.11 7.83
C ALA A 465 21.92 11.79 8.44
N ALA A 466 20.61 11.63 8.66
CA ALA A 466 19.98 10.35 9.00
C ALA A 466 20.14 9.27 7.90
N ILE A 467 20.40 9.65 6.63
CA ILE A 467 20.67 8.71 5.52
C ILE A 467 22.08 8.12 5.61
N LEU A 468 23.02 8.83 6.24
CA LEU A 468 24.37 8.35 6.49
C LEU A 468 24.36 7.71 7.88
N GLU A 469 24.55 6.40 7.95
CA GLU A 469 24.49 5.56 9.18
C GLU A 469 25.21 6.11 10.42
N GLU A 470 26.08 7.10 10.25
CA GLU A 470 26.90 7.73 11.29
C GLU A 470 26.10 8.62 12.26
N GLU A 471 24.93 9.16 11.88
CA GLU A 471 24.16 10.08 12.75
C GLU A 471 22.82 9.53 13.28
N ILE A 472 22.40 8.32 12.92
CA ILE A 472 21.22 7.69 13.54
C ILE A 472 21.46 7.57 15.06
N SER A 473 20.55 8.12 15.86
CA SER A 473 20.72 8.13 17.32
C SER A 473 20.91 6.71 17.86
N GLY A 474 21.75 6.58 18.88
CA GLY A 474 22.03 5.27 19.49
C GLY A 474 20.77 4.58 20.03
N GLU A 475 19.72 5.35 20.33
CA GLU A 475 18.43 4.81 20.75
C GLU A 475 17.61 4.26 19.59
N VAL A 476 17.53 4.95 18.45
CA VAL A 476 16.87 4.42 17.24
C VAL A 476 17.55 3.14 16.75
N LYS A 477 18.89 3.11 16.72
CA LYS A 477 19.64 1.89 16.37
C LYS A 477 19.31 0.71 17.30
N ARG A 478 19.14 0.97 18.60
CA ARG A 478 18.76 -0.05 19.58
C ARG A 478 17.33 -0.54 19.40
N ILE A 479 16.39 0.36 19.11
CA ILE A 479 15.01 0.01 18.80
C ILE A 479 14.96 -0.88 17.56
N MET A 480 15.60 -0.47 16.47
CA MET A 480 15.68 -1.26 15.23
C MET A 480 16.23 -2.67 15.49
N ALA A 481 17.39 -2.76 16.14
CA ALA A 481 18.03 -4.04 16.46
C ALA A 481 17.24 -4.91 17.45
N CYS A 482 16.27 -4.33 18.16
CA CYS A 482 15.43 -5.07 19.10
C CYS A 482 14.12 -5.54 18.46
N VAL A 483 13.58 -4.77 17.52
CA VAL A 483 12.32 -5.03 16.83
C VAL A 483 12.50 -6.00 15.66
N VAL A 484 13.52 -5.76 14.83
CA VAL A 484 13.97 -6.68 13.76
C VAL A 484 14.73 -7.84 14.39
#